data_AF-A0A1A8G7B7-F1
#
_entry.id   AF-A0A1A8G7B7-F1
#
_cell.length_a   1.000
_cell.length_b   1.000
_cell.length_c   1.000
_cell.angle_alpha   90.00
_cell.angle_beta   90.00
_cell.angle_gamma   90.00
#
_symmetry.space_group_name_H-M   'P 1'
#
loop_
_entity.id
_entity.type
_entity.pdbx_description
1 polymer ?
#
loop_
_entity_poly.entity_id
_entity_poly.type
_entity_poly.pdbx_seq_one_letter_code
_entity_poly.pdbx_strand_id
1 'polypeptide(L)'
;SRSVGAEREQNGDREEIQTISSIDHNGQCEITGQQDGGTPSPFKDSARVSAVSEPLEEKMQRRILQRIKKMMDNPEHSLHKTVRQRKSVFSQRLLQFGCNTDRYWRSFLPTAIVIYNNSLMT
;
A
#
# COMPACT_ATOMS: atom_id res chain seq x y z
N SER A 1 39.65 42.85 16.72
CA SER A 1 38.49 43.70 17.03
C SER A 1 38.26 44.74 15.95
N ARG A 2 37.24 44.53 15.10
CA ARG A 2 36.38 45.56 14.49
C ARG A 2 35.31 44.83 13.67
N SER A 3 34.06 44.94 14.08
CA SER A 3 32.90 44.41 13.35
C SER A 3 32.27 45.57 12.60
N VAL A 4 32.10 45.44 11.28
CA VAL A 4 31.35 46.39 10.45
C VAL A 4 30.15 45.63 9.89
N GLY A 5 28.95 46.00 10.33
CA GLY A 5 27.70 45.48 9.77
C GLY A 5 27.21 46.39 8.64
N ALA A 6 26.59 45.81 7.62
CA ALA A 6 25.87 46.54 6.57
C ALA A 6 24.49 45.89 6.33
N GLU A 7 23.56 46.72 5.85
CA GLU A 7 22.12 46.70 6.13
C GLU A 7 21.26 45.79 5.22
N ARG A 8 19.99 45.64 5.63
CA ARG A 8 18.90 44.83 5.07
C ARG A 8 18.59 45.09 3.59
N GLU A 9 18.17 44.02 2.90
CA GLU A 9 16.99 44.07 2.02
C GLU A 9 16.28 42.70 1.96
N GLN A 10 14.94 42.72 1.95
CA GLN A 10 14.07 41.53 2.02
C GLN A 10 13.80 40.97 0.62
N ASN A 11 14.01 39.67 0.40
CA ASN A 11 13.12 38.77 -0.38
C ASN A 11 13.74 37.39 -0.59
N GLY A 12 12.94 36.34 -0.37
CA GLY A 12 13.00 35.07 -1.10
C GLY A 12 14.18 34.12 -0.83
N ASP A 13 13.92 33.09 -0.04
CA ASP A 13 14.53 31.74 -0.07
C ASP A 13 15.98 31.62 -0.56
N ARG A 14 16.93 31.81 0.35
CA ARG A 14 18.24 31.15 0.26
C ARG A 14 18.85 31.05 1.65
N GLU A 15 19.02 29.83 2.16
CA GLU A 15 19.79 29.59 3.37
C GLU A 15 21.24 29.98 3.10
N GLU A 16 21.69 31.10 3.69
CA GLU A 16 23.05 31.60 3.57
C GLU A 16 23.93 30.83 4.56
N ILE A 17 24.73 29.90 4.06
CA ILE A 17 25.79 29.27 4.85
C ILE A 17 26.86 30.35 5.08
N GLN A 18 26.87 30.96 6.26
CA GLN A 18 27.95 31.86 6.67
C GLN A 18 29.24 31.04 6.79
N THR A 19 30.06 31.09 5.73
CA THR A 19 31.39 30.47 5.71
C THR A 19 32.37 31.46 6.32
N ILE A 20 32.78 31.21 7.55
CA ILE A 20 33.78 32.04 8.23
C ILE A 20 35.16 31.52 7.83
N SER A 21 35.91 32.26 7.01
CA SER A 21 37.33 31.99 6.80
C SER A 21 38.15 32.86 7.76
N SER A 22 38.91 32.23 8.66
CA SER A 22 39.95 32.92 9.41
C SER A 22 41.31 32.59 8.78
N ILE A 23 42.17 33.61 8.67
CA ILE A 23 43.54 33.48 8.19
C ILE A 23 44.44 33.67 9.40
N ASP A 24 45.33 32.72 9.66
CA ASP A 24 46.29 32.84 10.73
C ASP A 24 47.50 33.70 10.30
N HIS A 25 48.34 34.08 11.27
CA HIS A 25 49.51 34.94 11.08
C HIS A 25 50.58 34.37 10.12
N ASN A 26 50.48 33.09 9.74
CA ASN A 26 51.33 32.44 8.73
C ASN A 26 50.65 32.28 7.35
N GLY A 27 49.41 32.76 7.18
CA GLY A 27 48.76 32.86 5.87
C GLY A 27 48.07 31.59 5.37
N GLN A 28 47.80 30.59 6.23
CA GLN A 28 46.96 29.45 5.85
C GLN A 28 45.48 29.73 6.16
N CYS A 29 44.60 29.34 5.24
CA CYS A 29 43.15 29.35 5.48
C CYS A 29 42.69 27.97 5.95
N GLU A 30 41.96 27.93 7.06
CA GLU A 30 41.22 26.74 7.50
C GLU A 30 39.72 27.04 7.47
N ILE A 31 38.95 26.11 6.89
CA ILE A 31 37.50 26.14 6.82
C ILE A 31 36.95 25.16 7.86
N THR A 32 36.53 25.68 9.02
CA THR A 32 35.87 24.87 10.04
C THR A 32 34.35 24.95 9.88
N GLY A 33 33.74 23.88 9.36
CA GLY A 33 32.29 23.73 9.36
C GLY A 33 31.78 23.42 10.77
N GLN A 34 31.07 24.38 11.38
CA GLN A 34 30.43 24.20 12.67
C GLN A 34 29.10 23.44 12.44
N GLN A 35 29.07 22.15 12.76
CA GLN A 35 27.82 21.37 12.80
C GLN A 35 27.11 21.69 14.12
N ASP A 36 26.11 22.56 14.06
CA ASP A 36 25.23 22.86 15.18
C ASP A 36 24.34 21.64 15.48
N GLY A 37 24.15 21.37 16.77
CA GLY A 37 23.55 20.14 17.28
C GLY A 37 22.07 20.01 16.92
N GLY A 38 21.75 19.07 16.03
CA GLY A 38 20.39 18.63 15.80
C GLY A 38 19.83 17.87 17.00
N THR A 39 18.82 18.46 17.65
CA THR A 39 17.97 17.87 18.68
C THR A 39 17.52 16.44 18.35
N PRO A 40 17.50 15.49 19.32
CA PRO A 40 16.89 14.19 19.11
C PRO A 40 15.37 14.35 19.00
N SER A 41 14.84 14.20 17.79
CA SER A 41 13.40 14.21 17.52
C SER A 41 12.72 13.05 18.28
N PRO A 42 11.56 13.28 18.94
CA PRO A 42 10.97 12.33 19.89
C PRO A 42 10.10 11.24 19.26
N PHE A 43 10.18 11.01 17.94
CA PHE A 43 9.35 9.99 17.28
C PHE A 43 10.10 8.67 17.09
N LYS A 44 10.34 7.99 18.21
CA LYS A 44 10.54 6.54 18.32
C LYS A 44 9.51 6.15 19.37
N ASP A 45 8.37 5.54 19.06
CA ASP A 45 8.23 4.22 18.45
C ASP A 45 6.85 4.14 17.79
N SER A 46 6.80 3.89 16.48
CA SER A 46 5.57 3.38 15.87
C SER A 46 5.89 2.03 15.27
N ALA A 47 5.40 1.03 15.98
CA ALA A 47 5.33 -0.38 15.65
C ALA A 47 5.79 -0.71 14.23
N ARG A 48 6.86 -1.52 14.13
CA ARG A 48 6.97 -2.44 13.00
C ARG A 48 5.79 -3.39 13.14
N VAL A 49 4.63 -3.02 12.58
CA VAL A 49 3.66 -3.99 12.11
C VAL A 49 4.43 -4.78 11.07
N SER A 50 4.97 -5.91 11.50
CA SER A 50 5.40 -6.94 10.56
C SER A 50 4.12 -7.32 9.83
N ALA A 51 3.87 -6.64 8.72
CA ALA A 51 2.77 -6.96 7.85
C ALA A 51 3.08 -8.36 7.37
N VAL A 52 2.45 -9.36 7.99
CA VAL A 52 2.40 -10.71 7.46
C VAL A 52 1.63 -10.56 6.16
N SER A 53 2.35 -10.30 5.07
CA SER A 53 1.76 -10.21 3.75
C SER A 53 1.18 -11.57 3.47
N GLU A 54 -0.14 -11.64 3.43
CA GLU A 54 -0.84 -12.87 3.09
C GLU A 54 -0.26 -13.45 1.78
N PRO A 55 -0.10 -14.78 1.72
CA PRO A 55 0.32 -15.46 0.51
C PRO A 55 -0.51 -15.01 -0.69
N LEU A 56 0.13 -14.90 -1.86
CA LEU A 56 -0.55 -14.46 -3.08
C LEU A 56 -1.81 -15.30 -3.36
N GLU A 57 -1.74 -16.60 -3.11
CA GLU A 57 -2.85 -17.53 -3.27
C GLU A 57 -4.07 -17.13 -2.43
N GLU A 58 -3.89 -16.83 -1.14
CA GLU A 58 -4.97 -16.41 -0.25
C GLU A 58 -5.60 -15.08 -0.73
N LYS A 59 -4.77 -14.13 -1.17
CA LYS A 59 -5.26 -12.87 -1.74
C LYS A 59 -6.10 -13.11 -2.99
N MET A 60 -5.67 -14.03 -3.87
CA MET A 60 -6.41 -14.40 -5.07
C MET A 60 -7.73 -15.09 -4.72
N GLN A 61 -7.71 -16.03 -3.77
CA GLN A 61 -8.91 -16.73 -3.32
C GLN A 61 -9.95 -15.77 -2.75
N ARG A 62 -9.53 -14.80 -1.93
CA ARG A 62 -10.43 -13.75 -1.42
C ARG A 62 -11.04 -12.91 -2.53
N ARG A 63 -10.25 -12.51 -3.53
CA ARG A 63 -10.75 -11.75 -4.69
C ARG A 63 -11.77 -12.56 -5.48
N ILE A 64 -11.50 -13.85 -5.72
CA ILE A 64 -12.42 -14.75 -6.42
C ILE A 64 -13.72 -14.92 -5.62
N LEU A 65 -13.61 -15.13 -4.31
CA LEU A 65 -14.76 -15.24 -3.41
C LEU A 65 -15.62 -13.99 -3.41
N GLN A 66 -15.00 -12.81 -3.31
CA GLN A 66 -15.70 -11.53 -3.40
C GLN A 66 -16.41 -11.38 -4.74
N ARG A 67 -15.77 -11.78 -5.84
CA ARG A 67 -16.35 -11.69 -7.18
C ARG A 67 -17.59 -12.57 -7.33
N ILE A 68 -17.55 -13.81 -6.85
CA ILE A 68 -18.71 -14.71 -6.96
C ILE A 68 -19.85 -14.30 -6.02
N LYS A 69 -19.55 -13.83 -4.80
CA LYS A 69 -20.55 -13.25 -3.89
C LYS A 69 -21.24 -12.03 -4.51
N LYS A 70 -20.46 -11.07 -5.02
CA LYS A 70 -21.00 -9.89 -5.72
C LYS A 70 -21.93 -10.25 -6.88
N MET A 71 -21.61 -11.30 -7.64
CA MET A 71 -22.45 -11.78 -8.73
C MET A 71 -23.76 -12.42 -8.22
N MET A 72 -23.72 -13.12 -7.07
CA MET A 72 -24.90 -13.69 -6.42
C MET A 72 -25.79 -12.67 -5.72
N ASP A 73 -25.21 -11.56 -5.26
CA ASP A 73 -25.90 -10.52 -4.51
C ASP A 73 -26.43 -9.41 -5.42
N ASN A 74 -25.88 -9.25 -6.63
CA ASN A 74 -26.34 -8.27 -7.61
C ASN A 74 -27.40 -8.87 -8.58
N PRO A 75 -28.69 -8.52 -8.47
CA PRO A 75 -29.74 -9.03 -9.36
C PRO A 75 -29.58 -8.58 -10.83
N GLU A 76 -28.92 -7.45 -11.07
CA GLU A 76 -28.67 -6.91 -12.42
C GLU A 76 -27.51 -7.64 -13.14
N HIS A 77 -26.81 -8.53 -12.45
CA HIS A 77 -25.73 -9.29 -13.07
C HIS A 77 -26.30 -10.37 -14.00
N SER A 78 -25.82 -10.43 -15.25
CA SER A 78 -26.29 -11.39 -16.27
C SER A 78 -26.31 -12.85 -15.78
N LEU A 79 -25.27 -13.25 -15.04
CA LEU A 79 -25.11 -14.58 -14.46
C LEU A 79 -25.81 -14.81 -13.12
N HIS A 80 -26.45 -13.79 -12.52
CA HIS A 80 -27.05 -13.85 -11.19
C HIS A 80 -28.01 -15.04 -11.04
N LYS A 81 -28.98 -15.14 -11.96
CA LYS A 81 -30.02 -16.18 -11.95
C LYS A 81 -29.39 -17.57 -12.06
N THR A 82 -28.42 -17.75 -12.97
CA THR A 82 -27.77 -19.03 -13.20
C THR A 82 -26.98 -19.50 -11.99
N VAL A 83 -26.22 -18.58 -11.35
CA VAL A 83 -25.42 -18.91 -10.17
C VAL A 83 -26.32 -19.20 -8.97
N ARG A 84 -27.36 -18.37 -8.77
CA ARG A 84 -28.35 -18.58 -7.71
C ARG A 84 -29.10 -19.91 -7.86
N GLN A 85 -29.46 -20.31 -9.07
CA GLN A 85 -30.15 -21.57 -9.35
C GLN A 85 -29.28 -22.81 -9.03
N ARG A 86 -27.95 -22.69 -9.12
CA ARG A 86 -27.04 -23.78 -8.74
C ARG A 86 -26.70 -23.80 -7.25
N LYS A 87 -27.17 -22.84 -6.46
CA LYS A 87 -26.99 -22.86 -5.01
C LYS A 87 -27.95 -23.89 -4.42
N SER A 88 -27.40 -24.92 -3.78
CA SER A 88 -28.18 -25.88 -3.02
C SER A 88 -28.88 -25.17 -1.86
N VAL A 89 -30.20 -25.32 -1.75
CA VAL A 89 -30.96 -24.76 -0.62
C VAL A 89 -30.60 -25.46 0.69
N PHE A 90 -30.30 -26.76 0.64
CA PHE A 90 -29.96 -27.55 1.82
C PHE A 90 -28.56 -27.22 2.36
N SER A 91 -27.54 -27.30 1.51
CA SER A 91 -26.14 -27.17 1.94
C SER A 91 -25.54 -25.78 1.68
N GLN A 92 -26.29 -24.87 1.04
CA GLN A 92 -25.82 -23.54 0.60
C GLN A 92 -24.63 -23.56 -0.38
N ARG A 93 -24.10 -24.74 -0.71
CA ARG A 93 -23.01 -24.98 -1.65
C ARG A 93 -23.45 -24.76 -3.09
N LEU A 94 -22.54 -24.25 -3.91
CA LEU A 94 -22.70 -24.19 -5.35
C LEU A 94 -22.44 -25.57 -5.96
N LEU A 95 -23.42 -26.04 -6.73
CA LEU A 95 -23.28 -27.24 -7.55
C LEU A 95 -22.39 -26.96 -8.75
N GLN A 96 -21.65 -27.98 -9.21
CA GLN A 96 -20.84 -27.85 -10.41
C GLN A 96 -21.73 -27.48 -11.61
N PHE A 97 -21.28 -26.49 -12.39
CA PHE A 97 -21.93 -26.15 -13.66
C PHE A 97 -21.59 -27.24 -14.69
N GLY A 98 -22.58 -27.66 -15.47
CA GLY A 98 -22.36 -28.57 -16.59
C GLY A 98 -21.51 -27.94 -17.70
N CYS A 99 -21.06 -28.75 -18.66
CA CYS A 99 -20.26 -28.29 -19.79
C CYS A 99 -20.98 -27.15 -20.54
N ASN A 100 -20.42 -25.94 -20.46
CA ASN A 100 -20.87 -24.78 -21.20
C ASN A 100 -19.77 -24.37 -22.19
N THR A 101 -20.16 -23.89 -23.37
CA THR A 101 -19.23 -23.44 -24.41
C THR A 101 -18.58 -22.09 -24.07
N ASP A 102 -19.15 -21.33 -23.13
CA ASP A 102 -18.61 -20.04 -22.74
C ASP A 102 -17.34 -20.16 -21.87
N ARG A 103 -16.33 -19.36 -22.23
CA ARG A 103 -14.97 -19.43 -21.67
C ARG A 103 -14.92 -19.10 -20.18
N TYR A 104 -15.80 -18.24 -19.68
CA TYR A 104 -15.86 -17.88 -18.28
C TYR A 104 -16.28 -19.07 -17.41
N TRP A 105 -17.19 -19.92 -17.92
CA TRP A 105 -17.61 -21.16 -17.24
C TRP A 105 -16.53 -22.22 -17.15
N ARG A 106 -15.56 -22.21 -18.07
CA ARG A 106 -14.50 -23.23 -18.11
C ARG A 106 -13.27 -22.85 -17.31
N SER A 107 -13.03 -21.55 -17.11
CA SER A 107 -11.79 -21.03 -16.50
C SER A 107 -12.01 -20.49 -15.09
N PHE A 108 -12.96 -19.58 -14.92
CA PHE A 108 -13.17 -18.90 -13.65
C PHE A 108 -14.08 -19.71 -12.71
N LEU A 109 -15.21 -20.19 -13.24
CA LEU A 109 -16.26 -20.76 -12.39
C LEU A 109 -15.90 -22.06 -11.67
N PRO A 110 -15.13 -23.02 -12.24
CA PRO A 110 -14.73 -24.22 -11.52
C PRO A 110 -13.95 -23.86 -10.26
N THR A 111 -12.96 -22.97 -10.39
CA THR A 111 -12.15 -22.46 -9.28
C THR A 111 -12.99 -21.69 -8.27
N ALA A 112 -13.86 -20.80 -8.74
CA ALA A 112 -14.71 -19.99 -7.88
C ALA A 112 -15.71 -20.82 -7.06
N ILE A 113 -16.26 -21.91 -7.63
CA ILE A 113 -17.13 -22.86 -6.91
C ILE A 113 -16.36 -23.54 -5.79
N VAL A 114 -15.15 -24.03 -6.06
CA VAL A 114 -14.32 -24.71 -5.05
C VAL A 114 -14.03 -23.77 -3.88
N ILE A 115 -13.57 -22.55 -4.17
CA ILE A 115 -13.26 -21.54 -3.15
C ILE A 115 -14.51 -21.18 -2.35
N TYR A 116 -15.64 -20.93 -3.02
CA TYR A 116 -16.89 -20.60 -2.35
C TYR A 116 -17.35 -21.75 -1.43
N ASN A 117 -17.34 -22.99 -1.92
CA ASN A 117 -17.76 -24.14 -1.13
C ASN A 117 -16.86 -24.40 0.07
N ASN A 118 -15.54 -24.22 -0.08
CA ASN A 118 -14.58 -24.35 1.02
C ASN A 118 -14.81 -23.26 2.07
N SER A 119 -15.16 -22.04 1.65
CA SER A 119 -15.48 -20.95 2.59
C SER A 119 -16.77 -21.15 3.41
N LEU A 120 -17.59 -22.14 3.07
CA LEU A 120 -18.78 -22.51 3.85
C LEU A 120 -18.48 -23.58 4.91
N MET A 121 -17.30 -24.20 4.86
CA MET A 121 -16.88 -25.28 5.76
C MET A 121 -15.95 -24.78 6.88
N THR A 122 -15.47 -23.55 6.76
CA THR A 122 -14.68 -22.81 7.77
C THR A 122 -15.60 -21.90 8.57
#